data_AF-A0AAW8DIV2-F1
#
_entry.id   AF-A0AAW8DIV2-F1
#
_cell.length_a   1.000
_cell.length_b   1.000
_cell.length_c   1.000
_cell.angle_alpha   90.00
_cell.angle_beta   90.00
_cell.angle_gamma   90.00
#
_symmetry.space_group_name_H-M   'P 1'
#
loop_
_entity.id
_entity.type
_entity.pdbx_description
1 polymer ?
#
loop_
_entity_poly.entity_id
_entity_poly.type
_entity_poly.pdbx_seq_one_letter_code
_entity_poly.pdbx_strand_id
1 'polypeptide(L)'
;MSETQDKAIAAAPSDGGGTGAAGADDAGQAAVKPVIPAKAAKRANASVIGMLIALLLCVLAFLPIVLMNPAPKSNGYKPNVDVAATAANAKDVAGFTPVAPDTGDTFSPNYARWSSGTGDGVPTWEVGYVTPKQAFIGIVQTRKANPTWIFQQTGSAPVTGTRSAGGHDWELHDTAKGNRSMVLNYRGTTIILSGGAGLDEFSTLATAVVKAMDAAPVASADASTKPGDTVSQPATTKP
;
A
#
# COMPACT_ATOMS: atom_id res chain seq x y z
N MET A 1 26.36 57.10 -10.66
CA MET A 1 26.71 56.82 -9.25
C MET A 1 26.87 55.32 -9.13
N SER A 2 28.02 54.91 -8.58
CA SER A 2 28.36 53.58 -8.08
C SER A 2 28.46 52.46 -9.12
N GLU A 3 29.43 51.55 -9.08
CA GLU A 3 30.76 51.50 -8.49
C GLU A 3 31.41 50.29 -9.18
N THR A 4 32.72 50.34 -9.32
CA THR A 4 33.55 49.70 -10.34
C THR A 4 33.74 48.19 -10.18
N GLN A 5 33.68 47.49 -11.32
CA GLN A 5 34.18 46.14 -11.54
C GLN A 5 35.71 46.10 -11.37
N ASP A 6 36.19 45.15 -10.59
CA ASP A 6 37.61 44.91 -10.34
C ASP A 6 38.23 44.06 -11.46
N LYS A 7 39.30 44.60 -12.08
CA LYS A 7 40.10 43.98 -13.13
C LYS A 7 41.58 44.11 -12.77
N ALA A 8 42.20 42.95 -12.52
CA ALA A 8 43.57 42.49 -12.79
C ALA A 8 44.77 43.47 -12.79
N ILE A 9 45.87 43.02 -12.16
CA ILE A 9 47.32 43.08 -12.55
C ILE A 9 48.06 42.16 -11.54
N ALA A 10 48.58 40.97 -11.87
CA ALA A 10 49.75 40.58 -12.68
C ALA A 10 51.13 40.73 -11.99
N ALA A 11 51.84 39.60 -11.82
CA ALA A 11 53.31 39.49 -11.91
C ALA A 11 53.71 38.02 -12.17
N ALA A 12 54.43 37.80 -13.28
CA ALA A 12 55.06 36.57 -13.74
C ALA A 12 56.56 36.55 -13.29
N PRO A 13 57.52 35.71 -13.79
CA PRO A 13 57.43 34.61 -14.77
C PRO A 13 58.35 33.37 -14.49
N SER A 14 58.26 32.38 -15.40
CA SER A 14 59.31 31.54 -16.03
C SER A 14 60.34 30.70 -15.23
N ASP A 15 60.32 29.38 -15.48
CA ASP A 15 61.40 28.51 -16.01
C ASP A 15 61.17 27.08 -15.48
N GLY A 16 61.40 25.97 -16.17
CA GLY A 16 61.97 25.64 -17.46
C GLY A 16 61.86 24.10 -17.58
N GLY A 17 61.67 23.59 -18.79
CA GLY A 17 61.47 22.15 -19.02
C GLY A 17 62.74 21.31 -18.85
N GLY A 18 62.56 19.99 -18.88
CA GLY A 18 63.62 19.06 -19.30
C GLY A 18 63.74 17.77 -18.49
N THR A 19 63.18 16.70 -19.07
CA THR A 19 63.82 15.38 -19.32
C THR A 19 64.61 14.65 -18.23
N GLY A 20 64.34 13.34 -18.15
CA GLY A 20 65.42 12.35 -18.18
C GLY A 20 65.45 11.38 -17.01
N ALA A 21 65.29 10.10 -17.35
CA ALA A 21 65.47 8.96 -16.47
C ALA A 21 66.95 8.71 -16.11
N ALA A 22 67.17 8.03 -14.97
CA ALA A 22 68.11 6.89 -14.75
C ALA A 22 68.97 6.98 -13.47
N GLY A 23 69.14 5.82 -12.82
CA GLY A 23 70.10 5.51 -11.74
C GLY A 23 69.48 5.60 -10.34
N ALA A 24 69.27 4.56 -9.52
CA ALA A 24 70.22 3.53 -9.03
C ALA A 24 71.55 4.21 -8.67
N ASP A 25 71.98 4.37 -7.42
CA ASP A 25 71.91 3.51 -6.24
C ASP A 25 71.97 4.38 -4.96
N ASP A 26 71.55 3.88 -3.80
CA ASP A 26 72.46 3.65 -2.67
C ASP A 26 71.70 3.25 -1.38
N ALA A 27 72.15 2.12 -0.84
CA ALA A 27 72.21 1.74 0.56
C ALA A 27 71.01 1.90 1.52
N GLY A 28 70.59 0.75 2.05
CA GLY A 28 70.52 0.60 3.50
C GLY A 28 69.15 0.74 4.14
N GLN A 29 68.20 -0.11 3.75
CA GLN A 29 66.94 -0.27 4.49
C GLN A 29 67.20 -0.98 5.82
N ALA A 30 67.58 -0.23 6.85
CA ALA A 30 67.49 -0.69 8.23
C ALA A 30 66.02 -0.63 8.65
N ALA A 31 65.37 -1.80 8.67
CA ALA A 31 64.02 -1.95 9.21
C ALA A 31 64.01 -1.62 10.71
N VAL A 32 63.68 -0.38 11.05
CA VAL A 32 63.38 0.01 12.42
C VAL A 32 62.07 -0.67 12.82
N LYS A 33 62.15 -1.74 13.60
CA LYS A 33 60.99 -2.29 14.31
C LYS A 33 60.49 -1.21 15.28
N PRO A 34 59.27 -0.64 15.10
CA PRO A 34 58.73 0.27 16.09
C PRO A 34 58.38 -0.54 17.34
N VAL A 35 59.25 -0.49 18.35
CA VAL A 35 58.94 -1.03 19.67
C VAL A 35 58.04 -0.02 20.36
N ILE A 36 56.73 -0.28 20.35
CA ILE A 36 55.75 0.49 21.12
C ILE A 36 56.20 0.41 22.59
N PRO A 37 56.58 1.52 23.24
CA PRO A 37 56.99 1.47 24.64
C PRO A 37 55.79 1.01 25.48
N ALA A 38 55.99 0.09 26.42
CA ALA A 38 54.93 -0.56 27.20
C ALA A 38 53.96 0.43 27.91
N LYS A 39 54.40 1.67 28.15
CA LYS A 39 53.56 2.76 28.69
C LYS A 39 52.50 3.27 27.70
N ALA A 40 52.74 3.21 26.38
CA ALA A 40 51.76 3.60 25.35
C ALA A 40 50.67 2.52 25.18
N ALA A 41 51.04 1.23 25.23
CA ALA A 41 50.08 0.12 25.19
C ALA A 41 49.15 0.11 26.42
N LYS A 42 49.66 0.44 27.62
CA LYS A 42 48.87 0.52 28.84
C LYS A 42 47.85 1.69 28.83
N ARG A 43 48.17 2.80 28.16
CA ARG A 43 47.26 3.96 27.99
C ARG A 43 46.20 3.72 26.91
N ALA A 44 46.55 3.02 25.84
CA ALA A 44 45.58 2.58 24.83
C ALA A 44 44.61 1.54 25.43
N ASN A 45 45.10 0.56 26.18
CA ASN A 45 44.25 -0.39 26.91
C ASN A 45 43.38 0.28 27.97
N ALA A 46 43.86 1.30 28.67
CA ALA A 46 43.03 2.08 29.60
C ALA A 46 41.90 2.84 28.88
N SER A 47 42.17 3.38 27.68
CA SER A 47 41.15 4.00 26.83
C SER A 47 40.11 2.98 26.33
N VAL A 48 40.56 1.79 25.90
CA VAL A 48 39.69 0.70 25.45
C VAL A 48 38.87 0.12 26.61
N ILE A 49 39.47 -0.09 27.79
CA ILE A 49 38.76 -0.55 28.98
C ILE A 49 37.71 0.49 29.40
N GLY A 50 38.05 1.78 29.39
CA GLY A 50 37.07 2.85 29.64
C GLY A 50 35.93 2.86 28.63
N MET A 51 36.22 2.63 27.34
CA MET A 51 35.22 2.52 26.28
C MET A 51 34.29 1.30 26.49
N LEU A 52 34.84 0.15 26.87
CA LEU A 52 34.05 -1.06 27.16
C LEU A 52 33.17 -0.88 28.41
N ILE A 53 33.68 -0.22 29.44
CA ILE A 53 32.90 0.12 30.64
C ILE A 53 31.78 1.10 30.27
N ALA A 54 32.06 2.13 29.47
CA ALA A 54 31.06 3.09 29.02
C ALA A 54 29.98 2.42 28.14
N LEU A 55 30.37 1.52 27.24
CA LEU A 55 29.43 0.73 26.42
C LEU A 55 28.55 -0.16 27.30
N LEU A 56 29.15 -0.86 28.26
CA LEU A 56 28.42 -1.73 29.18
C LEU A 56 27.43 -0.93 30.05
N LEU A 57 27.83 0.22 30.57
CA LEU A 57 26.96 1.12 31.33
C LEU A 57 25.80 1.64 30.45
N CYS A 58 26.07 1.97 29.20
CA CYS A 58 25.05 2.41 28.26
C CYS A 58 24.04 1.28 27.99
N VAL A 59 24.52 0.06 27.68
CA VAL A 59 23.65 -1.11 27.49
C VAL A 59 22.84 -1.39 28.75
N LEU A 60 23.45 -1.41 29.94
CA LEU A 60 22.76 -1.64 31.21
C LEU A 60 21.72 -0.56 31.53
N ALA A 61 21.95 0.69 31.14
CA ALA A 61 20.99 1.78 31.32
C ALA A 61 19.78 1.63 30.37
N PHE A 62 20.00 1.20 29.12
CA PHE A 62 18.92 1.05 28.13
C PHE A 62 18.18 -0.29 28.20
N LEU A 63 18.85 -1.37 28.62
CA LEU A 63 18.27 -2.71 28.71
C LEU A 63 16.96 -2.76 29.52
N PRO A 64 16.83 -2.16 30.72
CA PRO A 64 15.56 -2.17 31.46
C PRO A 64 14.46 -1.41 30.73
N ILE A 65 14.78 -0.32 30.02
CA ILE A 65 13.82 0.44 29.22
C ILE A 65 13.30 -0.42 28.06
N VAL A 66 14.21 -1.12 27.37
CA VAL A 66 13.87 -2.01 26.26
C VAL A 66 13.07 -3.22 26.74
N LEU A 67 13.44 -3.83 27.87
CA LEU A 67 12.73 -4.98 28.44
C LEU A 67 11.37 -4.60 29.03
N MET A 68 11.21 -3.38 29.52
CA MET A 68 9.94 -2.86 30.05
C MET A 68 9.00 -2.34 28.96
N ASN A 69 9.47 -2.25 27.71
CA ASN A 69 8.62 -2.17 26.53
C ASN A 69 8.41 -3.58 25.97
N PRO A 70 7.47 -4.38 26.51
CA PRO A 70 7.13 -5.64 25.88
C PRO A 70 6.79 -5.34 24.43
N ALA A 71 7.52 -5.98 23.50
CA ALA A 71 7.14 -5.95 22.09
C ALA A 71 5.63 -6.16 22.02
N PRO A 72 4.86 -5.34 21.29
CA PRO A 72 3.42 -5.49 21.21
C PRO A 72 3.17 -6.96 20.98
N LYS A 73 2.47 -7.62 21.92
CA LYS A 73 2.01 -8.98 21.69
C LYS A 73 0.99 -8.86 20.59
N SER A 74 1.46 -8.82 19.35
CA SER A 74 0.62 -8.89 18.18
C SER A 74 0.15 -10.34 18.08
N ASN A 75 -0.72 -10.74 19.02
CA ASN A 75 -1.97 -11.28 18.54
C ASN A 75 -2.60 -10.12 17.77
N GLY A 76 -2.19 -9.99 16.49
CA GLY A 76 -2.38 -8.81 15.67
C GLY A 76 -3.80 -8.30 15.86
N TYR A 77 -3.94 -7.00 16.13
CA TYR A 77 -5.24 -6.35 16.17
C TYR A 77 -5.95 -6.72 14.86
N LYS A 78 -6.87 -7.67 14.92
CA LYS A 78 -7.79 -8.01 13.85
C LYS A 78 -9.03 -7.19 14.16
N PRO A 79 -9.27 -6.08 13.45
CA PRO A 79 -10.53 -5.37 13.65
C PRO A 79 -11.65 -6.37 13.39
N ASN A 80 -12.58 -6.48 14.34
CA ASN A 80 -13.73 -7.36 14.20
C ASN A 80 -14.72 -6.70 13.22
N VAL A 81 -14.39 -6.76 11.93
CA VAL A 81 -15.19 -6.17 10.86
C VAL A 81 -16.20 -7.21 10.40
N ASP A 82 -17.46 -6.99 10.77
CA ASP A 82 -18.57 -7.74 10.20
C ASP A 82 -18.96 -7.13 8.85
N VAL A 83 -18.41 -7.71 7.77
CA VAL A 83 -18.66 -7.27 6.39
C VAL A 83 -20.12 -7.48 6.02
N ALA A 84 -20.75 -8.58 6.47
CA ALA A 84 -22.12 -8.91 6.14
C ALA A 84 -23.11 -7.94 6.79
N ALA A 85 -22.92 -7.64 8.08
CA ALA A 85 -23.71 -6.63 8.78
C ALA A 85 -23.50 -5.25 8.17
N THR A 86 -22.27 -4.87 7.85
CA THR A 86 -21.99 -3.56 7.24
C THR A 86 -22.61 -3.44 5.85
N ALA A 87 -22.54 -4.50 5.03
CA ALA A 87 -23.18 -4.56 3.72
C ALA A 87 -24.71 -4.46 3.84
N ALA A 88 -25.32 -5.13 4.82
CA ALA A 88 -26.75 -5.04 5.07
C ALA A 88 -27.19 -3.60 5.42
N ASN A 89 -26.42 -2.91 6.26
CA ASN A 89 -26.69 -1.50 6.61
C ASN A 89 -26.50 -0.55 5.41
N ALA A 90 -25.56 -0.85 4.51
CA ALA A 90 -25.30 -0.02 3.34
C ALA A 90 -26.28 -0.25 2.19
N LYS A 91 -27.02 -1.37 2.18
CA LYS A 91 -27.86 -1.82 1.04
C LYS A 91 -28.86 -0.76 0.56
N ASP A 92 -29.58 -0.14 1.49
CA ASP A 92 -30.64 0.82 1.14
C ASP A 92 -30.06 2.10 0.52
N VAL A 93 -28.95 2.60 1.08
CA VAL A 93 -28.26 3.78 0.56
C VAL A 93 -27.55 3.49 -0.76
N ALA A 94 -27.00 2.28 -0.90
CA ALA A 94 -26.34 1.84 -2.12
C ALA A 94 -27.33 1.63 -3.28
N GLY A 95 -28.57 1.28 -2.97
CA GLY A 95 -29.58 0.88 -3.95
C GLY A 95 -29.30 -0.48 -4.60
N PHE A 96 -28.22 -1.17 -4.20
CA PHE A 96 -27.81 -2.50 -4.66
C PHE A 96 -27.39 -3.35 -3.48
N THR A 97 -27.34 -4.67 -3.66
CA THR A 97 -26.84 -5.58 -2.62
C THR A 97 -25.31 -5.51 -2.58
N PRO A 98 -24.70 -4.89 -1.55
CA PRO A 98 -23.25 -4.78 -1.48
C PRO A 98 -22.66 -6.17 -1.22
N VAL A 99 -21.58 -6.51 -1.90
CA VAL A 99 -21.00 -7.85 -1.83
C VAL A 99 -20.31 -8.08 -0.49
N ALA A 100 -20.69 -9.15 0.20
CA ALA A 100 -20.05 -9.62 1.42
C ALA A 100 -19.62 -11.07 1.21
N PRO A 101 -18.43 -11.31 0.62
CA PRO A 101 -17.96 -12.66 0.35
C PRO A 101 -17.63 -13.38 1.65
N ASP A 102 -18.17 -14.59 1.82
CA ASP A 102 -17.72 -15.52 2.85
C ASP A 102 -16.37 -16.10 2.44
N THR A 103 -15.33 -15.73 3.18
CA THR A 103 -13.95 -16.13 2.95
C THR A 103 -13.46 -17.14 3.99
N GLY A 104 -14.33 -17.59 4.89
CA GLY A 104 -13.98 -18.38 6.07
C GLY A 104 -12.84 -17.74 6.85
N ASP A 105 -11.92 -18.57 7.34
CA ASP A 105 -10.71 -18.11 8.05
C ASP A 105 -9.52 -17.81 7.12
N THR A 106 -9.72 -17.88 5.80
CA THR A 106 -8.62 -17.72 4.82
C THR A 106 -8.22 -16.26 4.67
N PHE A 107 -9.19 -15.35 4.60
CA PHE A 107 -8.95 -13.92 4.47
C PHE A 107 -9.50 -13.21 5.69
N SER A 108 -8.73 -12.27 6.23
CA SER A 108 -9.19 -11.44 7.35
C SER A 108 -9.72 -10.12 6.82
N PRO A 109 -10.97 -9.72 7.11
CA PRO A 109 -11.44 -8.40 6.75
C PRO A 109 -10.67 -7.34 7.56
N ASN A 110 -10.27 -6.27 6.88
CA ASN A 110 -9.55 -5.13 7.43
C ASN A 110 -10.49 -3.92 7.60
N TYR A 111 -11.35 -3.70 6.61
CA TYR A 111 -12.38 -2.67 6.65
C TYR A 111 -13.55 -3.06 5.75
N ALA A 112 -14.73 -2.50 6.04
CA ALA A 112 -15.90 -2.51 5.16
C ALA A 112 -16.61 -1.17 5.31
N ARG A 113 -16.96 -0.51 4.21
CA ARG A 113 -17.60 0.82 4.27
C ARG A 113 -18.33 1.16 2.99
N TRP A 114 -19.34 2.02 3.16
CA TRP A 114 -19.95 2.75 2.06
C TRP A 114 -19.24 4.09 1.86
N SER A 115 -18.95 4.44 0.61
CA SER A 115 -18.45 5.74 0.18
C SER A 115 -19.51 6.40 -0.71
N SER A 116 -19.92 7.62 -0.37
CA SER A 116 -20.88 8.39 -1.16
C SER A 116 -20.32 8.93 -2.48
N GLY A 117 -19.02 8.76 -2.74
CA GLY A 117 -18.38 9.27 -3.96
C GLY A 117 -18.14 10.78 -3.95
N THR A 118 -17.97 11.41 -2.78
CA THR A 118 -17.80 12.87 -2.68
C THR A 118 -16.52 13.38 -3.38
N GLY A 119 -15.51 12.52 -3.59
CA GLY A 119 -14.26 12.88 -4.25
C GLY A 119 -14.24 12.64 -5.76
N ASP A 120 -14.76 11.50 -6.21
CA ASP A 120 -14.69 11.00 -7.60
C ASP A 120 -16.06 11.00 -8.33
N GLY A 121 -17.13 11.33 -7.62
CA GLY A 121 -18.50 11.32 -8.13
C GLY A 121 -19.11 9.93 -8.26
N VAL A 122 -18.42 8.87 -7.83
CA VAL A 122 -18.86 7.48 -7.99
C VAL A 122 -19.08 6.86 -6.61
N PRO A 123 -20.35 6.68 -6.18
CA PRO A 123 -20.62 6.02 -4.91
C PRO A 123 -20.21 4.55 -4.98
N THR A 124 -19.49 4.08 -3.96
CA THR A 124 -18.86 2.76 -3.94
C THR A 124 -19.09 2.04 -2.62
N TRP A 125 -19.26 0.73 -2.72
CA TRP A 125 -19.07 -0.18 -1.61
C TRP A 125 -17.62 -0.65 -1.61
N GLU A 126 -16.94 -0.56 -0.47
CA GLU A 126 -15.52 -0.91 -0.34
C GLU A 126 -15.30 -1.91 0.79
N VAL A 127 -14.53 -2.96 0.52
CA VAL A 127 -14.11 -3.95 1.52
C VAL A 127 -12.64 -4.25 1.33
N GLY A 128 -11.85 -4.23 2.40
CA GLY A 128 -10.44 -4.61 2.37
C GLY A 128 -10.23 -5.96 3.04
N TYR A 129 -9.45 -6.84 2.43
CA TYR A 129 -9.04 -8.12 2.99
C TYR A 129 -7.52 -8.22 3.09
N VAL A 130 -7.04 -8.78 4.20
CA VAL A 130 -5.68 -9.26 4.38
C VAL A 130 -5.65 -10.73 4.00
N THR A 131 -4.72 -11.10 3.12
CA THR A 131 -4.60 -12.46 2.59
C THR A 131 -3.73 -13.35 3.48
N PRO A 132 -3.73 -14.69 3.29
CA PRO A 132 -2.85 -15.60 4.03
C PRO A 132 -1.37 -15.25 3.93
N LYS A 133 -0.94 -14.73 2.77
CA LYS A 133 0.45 -14.31 2.53
C LYS A 133 0.75 -12.88 3.02
N GLN A 134 -0.09 -12.34 3.91
CA GLN A 134 0.03 -10.98 4.47
C GLN A 134 0.03 -9.86 3.42
N ALA A 135 -0.58 -10.12 2.26
CA ALA A 135 -0.85 -9.10 1.26
C ALA A 135 -2.25 -8.52 1.45
N PHE A 136 -2.58 -7.52 0.65
CA PHE A 136 -3.88 -6.85 0.69
C PHE A 136 -4.61 -7.00 -0.64
N ILE A 137 -5.92 -7.26 -0.57
CA ILE A 137 -6.85 -7.14 -1.70
C ILE A 137 -8.05 -6.29 -1.25
N GLY A 138 -8.26 -5.18 -1.95
CA GLY A 138 -9.47 -4.37 -1.85
C GLY A 138 -10.51 -4.82 -2.86
N ILE A 139 -11.77 -4.82 -2.45
CA ILE A 139 -12.95 -4.96 -3.29
C ILE A 139 -13.61 -3.60 -3.36
N VAL A 140 -13.91 -3.16 -4.57
CA VAL A 140 -14.74 -1.97 -4.80
C VAL A 140 -15.88 -2.35 -5.74
N GLN A 141 -17.12 -2.04 -5.34
CA GLN A 141 -18.31 -2.32 -6.12
C GLN A 141 -19.14 -1.05 -6.32
N THR A 142 -19.65 -0.84 -7.53
CA THR A 142 -20.54 0.27 -7.84
C THR A 142 -21.51 -0.07 -8.96
N ARG A 143 -22.64 0.65 -9.03
CA ARG A 143 -23.55 0.67 -10.20
C ARG A 143 -23.28 1.81 -11.18
N LYS A 144 -22.43 2.78 -10.80
CA LYS A 144 -22.21 4.02 -11.55
C LYS A 144 -20.77 4.12 -12.09
N ALA A 145 -20.17 2.97 -12.40
CA ALA A 145 -18.83 2.95 -12.99
C ALA A 145 -18.82 3.69 -14.32
N ASN A 146 -17.74 4.43 -14.57
CA ASN A 146 -17.46 5.06 -15.84
C ASN A 146 -16.00 4.75 -16.25
N PRO A 147 -15.63 4.85 -17.54
CA PRO A 147 -14.31 4.46 -18.01
C PRO A 147 -13.15 5.17 -17.29
N THR A 148 -13.32 6.47 -16.99
CA THR A 148 -12.32 7.26 -16.26
C THR A 148 -12.11 6.72 -14.84
N TRP A 149 -13.19 6.40 -14.15
CA TRP A 149 -13.14 5.84 -12.80
C TRP A 149 -12.50 4.44 -12.78
N ILE A 150 -12.84 3.57 -13.73
CA ILE A 150 -12.22 2.23 -13.84
C ILE A 150 -10.71 2.37 -14.09
N PHE A 151 -10.33 3.29 -14.98
CA PHE A 151 -8.92 3.57 -15.26
C PHE A 151 -8.16 4.05 -14.02
N GLN A 152 -8.77 4.91 -13.19
CA GLN A 152 -8.19 5.36 -11.93
C GLN A 152 -8.11 4.22 -10.90
N GLN A 153 -9.18 3.44 -10.74
CA GLN A 153 -9.26 2.37 -9.75
C GLN A 153 -8.31 1.21 -10.05
N THR A 154 -7.99 1.00 -11.33
CA THR A 154 -6.99 0.02 -11.80
C THR A 154 -5.56 0.57 -11.79
N GLY A 155 -5.35 1.82 -11.36
CA GLY A 155 -4.03 2.44 -11.28
C GLY A 155 -3.41 2.71 -12.65
N SER A 156 -4.23 3.00 -13.66
CA SER A 156 -3.82 3.19 -15.06
C SER A 156 -3.13 1.97 -15.68
N ALA A 157 -3.37 0.79 -15.10
CA ALA A 157 -2.79 -0.46 -15.56
C ALA A 157 -3.44 -0.92 -16.87
N PRO A 158 -2.65 -1.29 -17.91
CA PRO A 158 -3.21 -1.82 -19.14
C PRO A 158 -3.84 -3.19 -18.89
N VAL A 159 -4.82 -3.55 -19.72
CA VAL A 159 -5.36 -4.90 -19.75
C VAL A 159 -4.27 -5.84 -20.27
N THR A 160 -3.93 -6.84 -19.47
CA THR A 160 -2.88 -7.84 -19.77
C THR A 160 -3.46 -9.20 -20.13
N GLY A 161 -4.76 -9.40 -19.91
CA GLY A 161 -5.47 -10.62 -20.29
C GLY A 161 -6.76 -10.78 -19.51
N THR A 162 -7.22 -12.02 -19.42
CA THR A 162 -8.38 -12.41 -18.61
C THR A 162 -7.99 -13.50 -17.61
N ARG A 163 -8.71 -13.56 -16.49
CA ARG A 163 -8.54 -14.59 -15.46
C ARG A 163 -9.90 -15.16 -15.09
N SER A 164 -10.07 -16.46 -15.27
CA SER A 164 -11.31 -17.13 -14.90
C SER A 164 -11.36 -17.38 -13.38
N ALA A 165 -12.45 -16.97 -12.74
CA ALA A 165 -12.72 -17.20 -11.32
C ALA A 165 -14.22 -17.17 -11.04
N GLY A 166 -14.72 -18.12 -10.24
CA GLY A 166 -16.15 -18.27 -9.98
C GLY A 166 -17.00 -18.54 -11.22
N GLY A 167 -16.42 -19.10 -12.30
CA GLY A 167 -17.14 -19.32 -13.56
C GLY A 167 -17.32 -18.07 -14.43
N HIS A 168 -16.69 -16.95 -14.07
CA HIS A 168 -16.67 -15.72 -14.85
C HIS A 168 -15.23 -15.35 -15.26
N ASP A 169 -15.12 -14.70 -16.42
CA ASP A 169 -13.87 -14.15 -16.90
C ASP A 169 -13.70 -12.71 -16.42
N TRP A 170 -12.70 -12.50 -15.58
CA TRP A 170 -12.32 -11.19 -15.07
C TRP A 170 -11.28 -10.56 -15.99
N GLU A 171 -11.44 -9.29 -16.29
CA GLU A 171 -10.43 -8.50 -17.01
C GLU A 171 -9.25 -8.22 -16.08
N LEU A 172 -8.05 -8.66 -16.46
CA LEU A 172 -6.83 -8.53 -15.65
C LEU A 172 -6.02 -7.32 -16.09
N HIS A 173 -5.80 -6.38 -15.16
CA HIS A 173 -4.92 -5.24 -15.34
C HIS A 173 -3.67 -5.41 -14.47
N ASP A 174 -2.49 -5.30 -15.08
CA ASP A 174 -1.21 -5.41 -14.36
C ASP A 174 -0.16 -4.49 -15.00
N THR A 175 0.67 -3.85 -14.17
CA THR A 175 1.78 -2.99 -14.63
C THR A 175 3.15 -3.64 -14.46
N ALA A 176 3.20 -4.91 -14.03
CA ALA A 176 4.40 -5.63 -13.58
C ALA A 176 5.11 -4.99 -12.37
N LYS A 177 4.60 -3.86 -11.84
CA LYS A 177 5.15 -3.11 -10.69
C LYS A 177 4.59 -3.59 -9.34
N GLY A 178 3.96 -4.76 -9.31
CA GLY A 178 3.52 -5.45 -8.09
C GLY A 178 2.04 -5.26 -7.73
N ASN A 179 1.36 -4.25 -8.25
CA ASN A 179 -0.08 -4.08 -8.08
C ASN A 179 -0.83 -4.58 -9.32
N ARG A 180 -1.89 -5.35 -9.06
CA ARG A 180 -2.77 -5.93 -10.07
C ARG A 180 -4.22 -5.66 -9.72
N SER A 181 -5.07 -5.62 -10.75
CA SER A 181 -6.51 -5.44 -10.59
C SER A 181 -7.27 -6.42 -11.47
N MET A 182 -8.38 -6.95 -10.96
CA MET A 182 -9.33 -7.78 -11.70
C MET A 182 -10.67 -7.06 -11.73
N VAL A 183 -11.23 -6.85 -12.92
CA VAL A 183 -12.49 -6.15 -13.14
C VAL A 183 -13.54 -7.12 -13.67
N LEU A 184 -14.74 -7.10 -13.10
CA LEU A 184 -15.90 -7.86 -13.57
C LEU A 184 -17.13 -6.98 -13.58
N ASN A 185 -17.87 -7.02 -14.69
CA ASN A 185 -19.21 -6.47 -14.78
C ASN A 185 -20.22 -7.62 -14.60
N TYR A 186 -20.93 -7.62 -13.48
CA TYR A 186 -21.88 -8.68 -13.15
C TYR A 186 -23.10 -8.14 -12.41
N ARG A 187 -24.29 -8.66 -12.76
CA ARG A 187 -25.60 -8.28 -12.19
C ARG A 187 -25.86 -6.76 -12.12
N GLY A 188 -25.42 -6.03 -13.15
CA GLY A 188 -25.59 -4.57 -13.24
C GLY A 188 -24.70 -3.75 -12.31
N THR A 189 -23.66 -4.37 -11.74
CA THR A 189 -22.60 -3.70 -10.97
C THR A 189 -21.23 -3.99 -11.56
N THR A 190 -20.31 -3.04 -11.43
CA THR A 190 -18.88 -3.24 -11.70
C THR A 190 -18.19 -3.53 -10.38
N ILE A 191 -17.39 -4.60 -10.36
CA ILE A 191 -16.59 -5.03 -9.22
C ILE A 191 -15.14 -5.00 -9.63
N ILE A 192 -14.30 -4.36 -8.82
CA ILE A 192 -12.86 -4.31 -9.01
C ILE A 192 -12.21 -4.88 -7.77
N LEU A 193 -11.40 -5.93 -7.95
CA LEU A 193 -10.45 -6.38 -6.95
C LEU A 193 -9.11 -5.71 -7.28
N SER A 194 -8.46 -5.08 -6.31
CA SER A 194 -7.14 -4.46 -6.53
C SER A 194 -6.21 -4.67 -5.32
N GLY A 195 -4.91 -4.78 -5.57
CA GLY A 195 -3.93 -5.00 -4.51
C GLY A 195 -2.65 -5.70 -4.96
N GLY A 196 -1.84 -6.10 -3.98
CA GLY A 196 -0.51 -6.68 -4.19
C GLY A 196 -0.45 -8.22 -4.07
N ALA A 197 -1.55 -8.87 -3.69
CA ALA A 197 -1.61 -10.32 -3.45
C ALA A 197 -1.50 -11.17 -4.73
N GLY A 198 -1.03 -12.41 -4.65
CA GLY A 198 -0.82 -13.26 -5.84
C GLY A 198 -2.11 -13.58 -6.61
N LEU A 199 -1.99 -13.92 -7.90
CA LEU A 199 -3.14 -14.23 -8.77
C LEU A 199 -4.05 -15.35 -8.23
N ASP A 200 -3.49 -16.32 -7.51
CA ASP A 200 -4.28 -17.40 -6.91
C ASP A 200 -5.15 -16.90 -5.73
N GLU A 201 -4.64 -15.96 -4.94
CA GLU A 201 -5.39 -15.32 -3.84
C GLU A 201 -6.51 -14.45 -4.41
N PHE A 202 -6.23 -13.72 -5.49
CA PHE A 202 -7.24 -13.00 -6.27
C PHE A 202 -8.32 -13.94 -6.81
N SER A 203 -7.93 -15.07 -7.42
CA SER A 203 -8.89 -16.03 -7.99
C SER A 203 -9.79 -16.65 -6.91
N THR A 204 -9.22 -16.90 -5.71
CA THR A 204 -9.95 -17.41 -4.56
C THR A 204 -10.99 -16.40 -4.06
N LEU A 205 -10.57 -15.14 -3.85
CA LEU A 205 -11.48 -14.09 -3.40
C LEU A 205 -12.52 -13.74 -4.46
N ALA A 206 -12.14 -13.69 -5.74
CA ALA A 206 -13.05 -13.48 -6.86
C ALA A 206 -14.13 -14.57 -6.94
N THR A 207 -13.76 -15.84 -6.69
CA THR A 207 -14.71 -16.94 -6.62
C THR A 207 -15.71 -16.76 -5.47
N ALA A 208 -15.23 -16.34 -4.29
CA ALA A 208 -16.09 -16.06 -3.14
C ALA A 208 -17.03 -14.86 -3.39
N VAL A 209 -16.53 -13.84 -4.10
CA VAL A 209 -17.31 -12.66 -4.54
C VAL A 209 -18.45 -13.07 -5.46
N VAL A 210 -18.16 -13.85 -6.51
CA VAL A 210 -19.21 -14.34 -7.43
C VAL A 210 -20.23 -15.16 -6.66
N LYS A 211 -19.79 -16.12 -5.83
CA LYS A 211 -20.69 -16.95 -5.03
C LYS A 211 -21.61 -16.12 -4.12
N ALA A 212 -21.08 -15.09 -3.47
CA ALA A 212 -21.89 -14.19 -2.65
C ALA A 212 -22.86 -13.35 -3.48
N MET A 213 -22.44 -12.93 -4.68
CA MET A 213 -23.33 -12.25 -5.61
C MET A 213 -24.44 -13.16 -6.13
N ASP A 214 -24.19 -14.45 -6.33
CA ASP A 214 -25.22 -15.41 -6.77
C ASP A 214 -26.22 -15.73 -5.66
N ALA A 215 -25.73 -15.81 -4.41
CA ALA A 215 -26.57 -16.01 -3.24
C ALA A 215 -27.42 -14.77 -2.90
N ALA A 216 -26.99 -13.59 -3.30
CA ALA A 216 -27.74 -12.35 -3.08
C ALA A 216 -29.06 -12.35 -3.90
N PRO A 217 -30.19 -11.95 -3.30
CA PRO A 217 -31.43 -11.73 -4.05
C PRO A 217 -31.15 -10.74 -5.19
N VAL A 218 -31.55 -11.10 -6.42
CA VAL A 218 -31.49 -10.17 -7.56
C VAL A 218 -32.21 -8.89 -7.13
N ALA A 219 -31.60 -7.73 -7.32
CA ALA A 219 -32.31 -6.48 -7.11
C ALA A 219 -33.53 -6.46 -8.03
N SER A 220 -34.73 -6.61 -7.47
CA SER A 220 -35.97 -6.51 -8.23
C SER A 220 -36.03 -5.13 -8.88
N ALA A 221 -36.21 -5.12 -10.19
CA ALA A 221 -36.39 -3.91 -10.98
C ALA A 221 -37.79 -3.25 -10.77
N ASP A 222 -38.55 -3.66 -9.75
CA ASP A 222 -39.98 -3.33 -9.61
C ASP A 222 -40.32 -2.23 -8.58
N ALA A 223 -39.34 -1.58 -7.96
CA ALA A 223 -39.64 -0.47 -7.03
C ALA A 223 -39.96 0.87 -7.73
N SER A 224 -40.33 0.86 -9.02
CA SER A 224 -40.72 2.07 -9.76
C SER A 224 -41.93 1.84 -10.68
N THR A 225 -42.97 1.20 -10.15
CA THR A 225 -44.34 1.47 -10.58
C THR A 225 -45.10 2.03 -9.38
N LYS A 226 -45.13 3.35 -9.29
CA LYS A 226 -46.11 4.08 -8.48
C LYS A 226 -47.48 3.85 -9.12
N PRO A 227 -48.46 3.19 -8.47
CA PRO A 227 -49.82 3.21 -8.95
C PRO A 227 -50.36 4.61 -8.68
N GLY A 228 -50.37 5.44 -9.71
CA GLY A 228 -51.25 6.58 -9.75
C GLY A 228 -52.66 6.06 -9.98
N ASP A 229 -53.42 5.86 -8.91
CA ASP A 229 -54.87 5.71 -8.99
C ASP A 229 -55.52 6.91 -8.31
N THR A 230 -55.77 7.92 -9.14
CA THR A 230 -56.83 8.91 -8.97
C THR A 230 -58.15 8.15 -8.83
N VAL A 231 -58.64 7.95 -7.61
CA VAL A 231 -60.03 7.59 -7.37
C VAL A 231 -60.85 8.87 -7.25
N SER A 232 -61.59 9.14 -8.31
CA SER A 232 -62.65 10.14 -8.42
C SER A 232 -63.69 9.99 -7.31
N GLN A 233 -64.02 11.11 -6.65
CA GLN A 233 -65.18 11.24 -5.77
C GLN A 233 -66.48 11.01 -6.56
N PRO A 234 -67.47 10.26 -6.03
CA PRO A 234 -68.81 10.26 -6.57
C PRO A 234 -69.57 11.51 -6.11
N ALA A 235 -70.17 12.22 -7.06
CA ALA A 235 -71.13 13.29 -6.80
C ALA A 235 -72.39 12.72 -6.12
N THR A 236 -72.67 13.16 -4.90
CA THR A 236 -73.99 12.98 -4.27
C THR A 236 -74.87 14.19 -4.54
N THR A 237 -75.81 14.01 -5.47
CA THR A 237 -77.03 14.81 -5.61
C THR A 237 -77.99 14.45 -4.48
N LYS A 238 -78.61 15.45 -3.84
CA LYS A 238 -79.85 15.26 -3.07
C LYS A 238 -80.74 16.53 -3.19
N PRO A 239 -82.08 16.36 -3.07
CA PRO A 239 -83.10 17.29 -3.55
C PRO A 239 -83.36 18.48 -2.62
#